data_AF-A0A355U422-F1
#
_entry.id   AF-A0A355U422-F1
#
_cell.length_a   1.000
_cell.length_b   1.000
_cell.length_c   1.000
_cell.angle_alpha   90.00
_cell.angle_beta   90.00
_cell.angle_gamma   90.00
#
_symmetry.space_group_name_H-M   'P 1'
#
loop_
_entity.id
_entity.type
_entity.pdbx_description
1 polymer ?
#
loop_
_entity_poly.entity_id
_entity_poly.type
_entity_poly.pdbx_seq_one_letter_code
_entity_poly.pdbx_strand_id
1 'polypeptide(L)'
;IVFDPDADGLASPILKISDNDVLASHAAVVGRLNEEHLFYLESRGLSEEEAKRLIALGYLKPIESYFADKETVQKIDSIIEGGI
;
A
#
# COMPACT_ATOMS: atom_id res chain seq x y z
N ILE A 1 4.87 -0.88 0.40
CA ILE A 1 5.50 -0.10 1.49
C ILE A 1 5.80 -1.03 2.64
N VAL A 2 6.92 -0.81 3.29
CA VAL A 2 7.34 -1.51 4.50
C VAL A 2 7.05 -0.61 5.69
N PHE A 3 6.18 -1.07 6.59
CA PHE A 3 5.72 -0.29 7.75
C PHE A 3 6.52 -0.59 9.03
N ASP A 4 7.07 -1.81 9.13
CA ASP A 4 7.82 -2.26 10.29
C ASP A 4 9.33 -2.26 10.00
N PRO A 5 10.20 -1.82 10.95
CA PRO A 5 11.65 -1.83 10.78
C PRO A 5 12.24 -3.21 10.46
N ASP A 6 11.63 -4.28 10.97
CA ASP A 6 12.08 -5.66 10.83
C ASP A 6 11.46 -6.38 9.62
N ALA A 7 10.57 -5.70 8.88
CA ALA A 7 9.95 -6.24 7.68
C ALA A 7 10.81 -6.00 6.43
N ASP A 8 10.87 -7.01 5.56
CA ASP A 8 11.56 -6.92 4.27
C ASP A 8 10.54 -6.85 3.12
N GLY A 9 10.83 -5.96 2.17
CA GLY A 9 10.10 -5.86 0.91
C GLY A 9 11.00 -6.16 -0.28
N LEU A 10 10.61 -7.11 -1.13
CA LEU A 10 11.32 -7.43 -2.37
C LEU A 10 10.36 -7.31 -3.56
N ALA A 11 10.73 -6.53 -4.56
CA ALA A 11 10.06 -6.51 -5.85
C ALA A 11 11.04 -6.95 -6.93
N SER A 12 10.77 -8.11 -7.54
CA SER A 12 11.61 -8.69 -8.60
C SER A 12 10.75 -8.97 -9.83
N PRO A 13 10.43 -7.93 -10.62
CA PRO A 13 9.60 -8.10 -11.80
C PRO A 13 10.39 -8.73 -12.96
N ILE A 14 9.74 -9.65 -13.66
CA ILE A 14 10.33 -10.35 -14.81
C ILE A 14 9.38 -10.21 -16.00
N LEU A 15 9.90 -9.71 -17.12
CA LEU A 15 9.21 -9.71 -18.41
C LEU A 15 9.79 -10.83 -19.28
N LYS A 16 8.95 -11.78 -19.69
CA LYS A 16 9.29 -12.79 -20.70
C LYS A 16 8.51 -12.50 -21.97
N ILE A 17 9.19 -11.99 -22.99
CA ILE A 17 8.60 -11.55 -24.25
C ILE A 17 9.14 -12.44 -25.37
N SER A 18 8.24 -13.02 -26.18
CA SER A 18 8.58 -13.89 -27.31
C SER A 18 8.19 -13.29 -28.67
N ASP A 19 7.63 -12.08 -28.68
CA ASP A 19 7.14 -11.36 -29.86
C ASP A 19 8.02 -10.15 -30.18
N ASN A 20 8.12 -9.83 -31.47
CA ASN A 20 9.04 -8.81 -31.98
C ASN A 20 8.45 -7.40 -32.03
N ASP A 21 7.13 -7.23 -31.95
CA ASP A 21 6.47 -5.94 -32.12
C ASP A 21 5.54 -5.63 -30.94
N VAL A 22 6.16 -5.41 -29.77
CA VAL A 22 5.44 -5.07 -28.54
C VAL A 22 6.11 -3.92 -27.79
N LEU A 23 5.29 -3.11 -27.14
CA LEU A 23 5.71 -2.18 -26.10
C LEU A 23 5.35 -2.77 -24.74
N ALA A 24 6.36 -3.07 -23.94
CA ALA A 24 6.18 -3.59 -22.59
C ALA A 24 7.02 -2.78 -21.60
N SER A 25 6.43 -2.45 -20.46
CA SER A 25 7.13 -1.82 -19.34
C SER A 25 6.66 -2.43 -18.04
N HIS A 26 7.51 -2.36 -17.02
CA HIS A 26 7.14 -2.69 -15.66
C HIS A 26 7.79 -1.70 -14.71
N ALA A 27 7.07 -1.32 -13.66
CA ALA A 27 7.60 -0.55 -12.56
C ALA A 27 7.11 -1.18 -11.25
N ALA A 28 8.03 -1.37 -10.31
CA ALA A 28 7.71 -1.75 -8.95
C ALA A 28 8.50 -0.85 -8.00
N VAL A 29 7.85 -0.46 -6.91
CA VAL A 29 8.46 0.40 -5.90
C VAL A 29 8.35 -0.29 -4.55
N VAL A 30 9.48 -0.47 -3.90
CA VAL A 30 9.57 -0.84 -2.49
C VAL A 30 10.20 0.33 -1.76
N GLY A 31 9.59 0.73 -0.65
CA GLY A 31 10.07 1.82 0.18
C GLY A 31 9.50 1.70 1.58
N ARG A 32 10.14 2.41 2.51
CA ARG A 32 9.69 2.54 3.89
C ARG A 32 8.58 3.59 4.00
N LEU A 33 7.93 3.63 5.16
CA LEU A 33 7.06 4.71 5.55
C LEU A 33 7.80 6.06 5.43
N ASN A 34 7.13 7.10 4.90
CA ASN A 34 7.71 8.44 4.83
C ASN A 34 7.69 9.09 6.22
N GLU A 35 8.87 9.34 6.78
CA GLU A 35 9.05 9.98 8.09
C GLU A 35 8.46 11.40 8.14
N GLU A 36 8.46 12.15 7.02
CA GLU A 36 7.84 13.48 6.96
C GLU A 36 6.32 13.42 7.13
N HIS A 37 5.68 12.40 6.56
CA HIS A 37 4.24 12.19 6.72
C HIS A 37 3.90 11.83 8.16
N LEU A 38 4.72 10.97 8.77
CA LEU A 38 4.58 10.58 10.18
C LEU A 38 4.72 11.79 11.09
N PHE A 39 5.82 12.53 10.95
CA PHE A 39 6.08 13.77 11.69
C PHE A 39 4.96 14.80 11.51
N TYR A 40 4.45 14.97 10.28
CA TYR A 40 3.36 15.90 10.01
C TYR A 40 2.09 15.52 10.80
N LEU A 41 1.69 14.25 10.77
CA LEU A 41 0.49 13.79 11.49
C LEU A 41 0.67 13.87 13.00
N GLU A 42 1.85 13.49 13.52
CA GLU A 42 2.17 13.62 14.94
C GLU A 42 2.13 15.09 15.41
N SER A 43 2.63 16.01 14.58
CA SER A 43 2.58 17.45 14.86
C SER A 43 1.15 18.01 14.94
N ARG A 44 0.17 17.27 14.39
CA ARG A 44 -1.27 17.58 14.48
C ARG A 44 -1.95 16.92 15.67
N GLY A 45 -1.19 16.25 16.53
CA GLY A 45 -1.66 15.68 17.79
C GLY A 45 -2.10 14.23 17.71
N LEU A 46 -1.83 13.53 16.59
CA LEU A 46 -2.01 12.08 16.52
C LEU A 46 -0.83 11.39 17.22
N SER A 47 -1.10 10.28 17.89
CA SER A 47 -0.05 9.35 18.30
C SER A 47 0.61 8.71 17.08
N GLU A 48 1.83 8.20 17.25
CA GLU A 48 2.55 7.46 16.21
C GLU A 48 1.71 6.30 15.65
N GLU A 49 0.98 5.59 16.52
CA GLU A 49 0.10 4.48 16.15
C GLU A 49 -1.07 4.95 15.27
N GLU A 50 -1.76 6.02 15.68
CA GLU A 50 -2.86 6.60 14.90
C GLU A 50 -2.37 7.16 13.55
N ALA A 51 -1.20 7.79 13.53
CA ALA A 51 -0.59 8.32 12.32
C ALA A 51 -0.21 7.19 11.34
N LYS A 52 0.44 6.12 11.84
CA LYS A 52 0.74 4.92 11.04
C LYS A 52 -0.52 4.27 10.50
N ARG A 53 -1.56 4.12 11.33
CA ARG A 53 -2.87 3.59 10.93
C ARG A 53 -3.49 4.43 9.81
N LEU A 54 -3.50 5.76 9.95
CA LEU A 54 -4.07 6.65 8.96
C LEU A 54 -3.32 6.58 7.62
N ILE A 55 -1.99 6.52 7.65
CA ILE A 55 -1.18 6.36 6.44
C ILE A 55 -1.47 5.00 5.78
N ALA A 56 -1.51 3.92 6.56
CA ALA A 56 -1.83 2.58 6.05
C ALA A 56 -3.20 2.53 5.37
N LEU A 57 -4.23 3.13 5.98
CA LEU A 57 -5.57 3.27 5.39
C LEU A 57 -5.53 4.04 4.06
N GLY A 58 -4.74 5.12 3.99
CA GLY A 58 -4.55 5.89 2.76
C GLY A 58 -3.94 5.08 1.61
N TYR A 59 -3.07 4.10 1.92
CA TYR A 59 -2.52 3.19 0.92
C TYR A 59 -3.46 2.04 0.55
N LEU A 60 -4.22 1.52 1.52
CA LEU A 60 -5.00 0.30 1.34
C LEU A 60 -6.43 0.55 0.85
N LYS A 61 -7.16 1.55 1.37
CA LYS A 61 -8.56 1.81 0.96
C LYS A 61 -8.75 2.04 -0.55
N PRO A 62 -7.83 2.68 -1.31
CA PRO A 62 -7.98 2.82 -2.76
C PRO A 62 -8.12 1.49 -3.51
N ILE A 63 -7.68 0.36 -2.93
CA ILE A 63 -7.80 -0.97 -3.54
C ILE A 63 -9.25 -1.36 -3.83
N GLU A 64 -10.21 -0.85 -3.05
CA GLU A 64 -11.63 -1.13 -3.20
C GLU A 64 -12.16 -0.67 -4.56
N SER A 65 -11.58 0.39 -5.12
CA SER A 65 -12.00 0.95 -6.42
C SER A 65 -11.81 0.01 -7.61
N TYR A 66 -10.99 -1.03 -7.45
CA TYR A 66 -10.75 -2.05 -8.47
C TYR A 66 -11.82 -3.15 -8.48
N PHE A 67 -12.72 -3.19 -7.50
CA PHE A 67 -13.75 -4.21 -7.36
C PHE A 67 -15.14 -3.59 -7.51
N ALA A 68 -15.94 -4.12 -8.44
CA ALA A 68 -17.32 -3.70 -8.63
C ALA A 68 -18.32 -4.43 -7.72
N ASP A 69 -17.93 -5.63 -7.24
CA ASP A 69 -18.77 -6.47 -6.39
C ASP A 69 -18.82 -5.95 -4.95
N LYS A 70 -20.02 -5.65 -4.46
CA LYS A 70 -20.23 -5.05 -3.14
C LYS A 70 -19.85 -5.98 -2.00
N GLU A 71 -20.05 -7.29 -2.16
CA GLU A 71 -19.70 -8.26 -1.13
C GLU A 71 -18.18 -8.32 -0.94
N THR A 72 -17.43 -8.26 -2.04
CA THR A 72 -15.96 -8.23 -2.05
C THR A 72 -15.44 -6.95 -1.41
N VAL A 73 -16.01 -5.78 -1.76
CA VAL A 73 -15.63 -4.50 -1.14
C VAL A 73 -15.86 -4.53 0.37
N GLN A 74 -17.00 -5.03 0.84
CA GLN A 74 -17.28 -5.15 2.28
C GLN A 74 -16.32 -6.07 3.02
N LYS A 75 -15.91 -7.19 2.38
CA LYS A 75 -14.89 -8.09 2.93
C LYS A 75 -13.53 -7.39 3.04
N ILE A 76 -13.13 -6.66 2.00
CA ILE A 76 -11.88 -5.90 1.99
C ILE A 76 -11.87 -4.86 3.12
N ASP A 77 -12.93 -4.06 3.24
CA ASP A 77 -13.04 -3.01 4.27
C ASP A 77 -12.99 -3.62 5.68
N SER A 78 -13.69 -4.74 5.90
CA SER A 78 -13.66 -5.47 7.19
C SER A 78 -12.27 -5.99 7.55
N ILE A 79 -11.51 -6.49 6.56
CA ILE A 79 -10.14 -6.99 6.77
C ILE A 79 -9.18 -5.83 7.03
N ILE A 80 -9.30 -4.74 6.29
CA ILE A 80 -8.47 -3.55 6.45
C ILE A 80 -8.71 -2.93 7.83
N GLU A 81 -9.96 -2.75 8.26
CA GLU A 81 -10.25 -2.12 9.55
C GLU A 81 -9.96 -3.00 10.77
N GLY A 82 -10.00 -4.33 10.60
CA GLY A 82 -9.67 -5.29 11.65
C GLY A 82 -8.21 -5.72 11.74
N GLY A 83 -7.41 -5.49 10.68
CA GLY A 83 -5.99 -5.84 10.60
C GLY A 83 -5.02 -4.70 10.90
N ILE A 84 -5.55 -3.48 11.03
CA ILE A 84 -4.84 -2.26 11.44
C ILE A 84 -5.46 -1.81 12.75
#